data_AF-A0A9E2AMN0-F1
#
_entry.id   AF-A0A9E2AMN0-F1
#
_cell.length_a   1.000
_cell.length_b   1.000
_cell.length_c   1.000
_cell.angle_alpha   90.00
_cell.angle_beta   90.00
_cell.angle_gamma   90.00
#
_symmetry.space_group_name_H-M   'P 1'
#
loop_
_entity.id
_entity.type
_entity.pdbx_description
1 polymer ?
#
loop_
_entity_poly.entity_id
_entity_poly.type
_entity_poly.pdbx_seq_one_letter_code
_entity_poly.pdbx_strand_id
1 'polypeptide(L)'
;MRILAFFVLLISVSCTNAQTSEVNETILRDIYREWRAFETPPNHNGAPDYREVTFQKRHSQFDQLRQQLLAIDTTGWKIDHKVDWMIVWAEMNGYDFNQRILQPWKRDPAFYKSLWTYKSDVPGHEGPTHHGTTEIWQYEFPLSDSERARLISDLKVIPSLNAQAQENLTGNARELWIAGIRHIELQKENLENILNEAGVLEDQELVNAIQKAVESSGQFASWLKEESENKTGPSGIGKDNYTWYLQNVHLVPLSWEDEVMILKRELARAWSSLKLEEHRNRSLPQLKAVNSVEAYNELAEQSARSLMTFLEEDDILTVKDYFEPALREHLGAFVPAETRNFFWIGAHYDPRPLYSHFYHWFELAREEKEPLENAIRQGPLLYNIFDSRNEGTATALEEMFMQAGLYDDDPRV
;
A
#
# COMPACT_ATOMS: atom_id res chain seq x y z
N MET A 1 -50.27 40.48 -38.08
CA MET A 1 -49.98 39.03 -37.97
C MET A 1 -48.46 38.87 -38.09
N ARG A 2 -47.77 38.82 -36.95
CA ARG A 2 -47.11 37.62 -36.36
C ARG A 2 -45.97 37.06 -37.23
N ILE A 3 -44.73 37.45 -36.88
CA ILE A 3 -43.68 36.65 -36.22
C ILE A 3 -42.91 35.79 -37.24
N LEU A 4 -41.69 36.24 -37.59
CA LEU A 4 -40.67 35.43 -38.27
C LEU A 4 -39.65 34.97 -37.20
N ALA A 5 -39.35 33.69 -37.24
CA ALA A 5 -38.68 32.92 -36.20
C ALA A 5 -37.19 33.23 -36.05
N PHE A 6 -36.77 33.46 -34.81
CA PHE A 6 -35.39 33.41 -34.34
C PHE A 6 -35.13 31.98 -33.86
N PHE A 7 -34.43 31.15 -34.64
CA PHE A 7 -34.03 29.80 -34.21
C PHE A 7 -32.74 29.36 -34.90
N VAL A 8 -31.63 30.08 -34.66
CA VAL A 8 -30.28 29.60 -34.98
C VAL A 8 -29.30 30.19 -33.95
N LEU A 9 -29.19 29.59 -32.75
CA LEU A 9 -27.99 29.73 -31.90
C LEU A 9 -28.02 28.77 -30.70
N LEU A 10 -27.90 27.45 -30.91
CA LEU A 10 -27.76 26.51 -29.77
C LEU A 10 -26.93 25.25 -30.07
N ILE A 11 -26.21 25.20 -31.20
CA ILE A 11 -25.36 24.04 -31.58
C ILE A 11 -23.85 24.36 -31.46
N SER A 12 -23.46 25.64 -31.32
CA SER A 12 -22.04 26.02 -31.26
C SER A 12 -21.38 25.91 -29.88
N VAL A 13 -22.14 25.93 -28.78
CA VAL A 13 -21.58 25.92 -27.41
C VAL A 13 -21.19 24.51 -26.94
N SER A 14 -21.88 23.48 -27.42
CA SER A 14 -21.59 22.08 -27.02
C SER A 14 -20.32 21.54 -27.67
N CYS A 15 -20.00 21.93 -28.92
CA CYS A 15 -18.76 21.53 -29.58
C CYS A 15 -17.52 22.21 -28.97
N THR A 16 -17.61 23.46 -28.55
CA THR A 16 -16.48 24.17 -27.91
C THR A 16 -16.13 23.56 -26.55
N ASN A 17 -17.12 23.20 -25.73
CA ASN A 17 -16.86 22.59 -24.42
C ASN A 17 -16.25 21.18 -24.52
N ALA A 18 -16.68 20.37 -25.50
CA ALA A 18 -16.11 19.04 -25.72
C ALA A 18 -14.64 19.14 -26.19
N GLN A 19 -14.34 20.03 -27.13
CA GLN A 19 -12.98 20.22 -27.65
C GLN A 19 -12.02 20.82 -26.60
N THR A 20 -12.48 21.75 -25.76
CA THR A 20 -11.68 22.27 -24.63
C THR A 20 -11.47 21.21 -23.55
N SER A 21 -12.45 20.33 -23.30
CA SER A 21 -12.30 19.21 -22.36
C SER A 21 -11.25 18.20 -22.82
N GLU A 22 -11.22 17.81 -24.10
CA GLU A 22 -10.23 16.87 -24.65
C GLU A 22 -8.80 17.44 -24.63
N VAL A 23 -8.66 18.74 -24.94
CA VAL A 23 -7.37 19.44 -24.85
C VAL A 23 -6.88 19.48 -23.40
N ASN A 24 -7.74 19.82 -22.44
CA ASN A 24 -7.34 19.88 -21.03
C ASN A 24 -7.05 18.50 -20.44
N GLU A 25 -7.67 17.43 -20.94
CA GLU A 25 -7.35 16.05 -20.57
C GLU A 25 -5.94 15.64 -21.05
N THR A 26 -5.59 16.01 -22.29
CA THR A 26 -4.24 15.76 -22.83
C THR A 26 -3.19 16.48 -21.99
N ILE A 27 -3.46 17.74 -21.60
CA ILE A 27 -2.59 18.52 -20.71
C ILE A 27 -2.41 17.82 -19.36
N LEU A 28 -3.50 17.31 -18.75
CA LEU A 28 -3.40 16.58 -17.48
C LEU A 28 -2.50 15.33 -17.60
N ARG A 29 -2.63 14.57 -18.69
CA ARG A 29 -1.80 13.37 -18.94
C ARG A 29 -0.33 13.73 -19.12
N ASP A 30 -0.03 14.84 -19.79
CA ASP A 30 1.34 15.33 -19.94
C ASP A 30 1.93 15.79 -18.60
N ILE A 31 1.17 16.56 -17.80
CA ILE A 31 1.57 16.95 -16.44
C ILE A 31 1.79 15.73 -15.57
N TYR A 32 0.92 14.72 -15.64
CA TYR A 32 1.10 13.48 -14.89
C TYR A 32 2.40 12.77 -15.26
N ARG A 33 2.72 12.66 -16.56
CA ARG A 33 3.99 12.05 -17.00
C ARG A 33 5.21 12.83 -16.50
N GLU A 34 5.18 14.16 -16.57
CA GLU A 34 6.25 15.01 -16.07
C GLU A 34 6.36 14.94 -14.53
N TRP A 35 5.23 14.89 -13.85
CA TRP A 35 5.12 14.71 -12.41
C TRP A 35 5.74 13.39 -11.97
N ARG A 36 5.36 12.25 -12.58
CA ARG A 36 5.91 10.94 -12.22
C ARG A 36 7.41 10.85 -12.48
N ALA A 37 7.90 11.46 -13.56
CA ALA A 37 9.34 11.55 -13.84
C ALA A 37 10.07 12.45 -12.82
N PHE A 38 9.41 13.50 -12.33
CA PHE A 38 9.94 14.38 -11.29
C PHE A 38 9.90 13.73 -9.89
N GLU A 39 8.86 12.99 -9.57
CA GLU A 39 8.67 12.45 -8.23
C GLU A 39 9.79 11.44 -7.88
N THR A 40 10.19 10.63 -8.87
CA THR A 40 11.40 9.82 -8.78
C THR A 40 12.64 10.71 -8.64
N PRO A 41 13.44 10.56 -7.57
CA PRO A 41 14.65 11.35 -7.37
C PRO A 41 15.77 10.91 -8.32
N PRO A 42 16.71 11.80 -8.67
CA PRO A 42 17.91 11.41 -9.36
C PRO A 42 18.76 10.47 -8.48
N ASN A 43 19.74 9.80 -9.08
CA ASN A 43 20.65 8.94 -8.34
C ASN A 43 21.88 9.70 -7.81
N HIS A 44 22.34 9.33 -6.62
CA HIS A 44 23.64 9.69 -6.06
C HIS A 44 24.38 8.43 -5.63
N ASN A 45 25.58 8.22 -6.16
CA ASN A 45 26.39 7.03 -5.91
C ASN A 45 25.66 5.69 -6.16
N GLY A 46 24.72 5.68 -7.12
CA GLY A 46 23.96 4.49 -7.48
C GLY A 46 22.68 4.25 -6.67
N ALA A 47 22.40 5.07 -5.64
CA ALA A 47 21.14 5.03 -4.90
C ALA A 47 20.26 6.25 -5.19
N PRO A 48 18.93 6.17 -5.03
CA PRO A 48 18.05 7.34 -5.05
C PRO A 48 18.54 8.43 -4.09
N ASP A 49 18.58 9.68 -4.54
CA ASP A 49 19.18 10.80 -3.82
C ASP A 49 18.16 11.55 -2.96
N TYR A 50 18.18 11.26 -1.66
CA TYR A 50 17.33 11.92 -0.65
C TYR A 50 18.02 13.04 0.11
N ARG A 51 19.19 13.50 -0.36
CA ARG A 51 19.92 14.57 0.31
C ARG A 51 19.19 15.90 0.18
N GLU A 52 19.29 16.72 1.21
CA GLU A 52 18.65 18.04 1.27
C GLU A 52 19.01 18.94 0.09
N VAL A 53 20.27 18.90 -0.37
CA VAL A 53 20.74 19.67 -1.53
C VAL A 53 19.98 19.33 -2.82
N THR A 54 19.54 18.08 -2.97
CA THR A 54 18.82 17.62 -4.16
C THR A 54 17.38 18.11 -4.13
N PHE A 55 16.72 18.06 -2.98
CA PHE A 55 15.39 18.65 -2.81
C PHE A 55 15.39 20.16 -3.02
N GLN A 56 16.37 20.88 -2.47
CA GLN A 56 16.51 22.34 -2.67
C GLN A 56 16.65 22.71 -4.16
N LYS A 57 17.48 21.96 -4.91
CA LYS A 57 17.69 22.21 -6.36
C LYS A 57 16.44 21.96 -7.20
N ARG A 58 15.57 21.07 -6.76
CA ARG A 58 14.38 20.60 -7.50
C ARG A 58 13.09 21.31 -7.11
N HIS A 59 13.12 22.12 -6.05
CA HIS A 59 11.94 22.78 -5.51
C HIS A 59 11.22 23.69 -6.51
N SER A 60 11.97 24.49 -7.30
CA SER A 60 11.36 25.36 -8.31
C SER A 60 10.65 24.59 -9.43
N GLN A 61 11.16 23.40 -9.80
CA GLN A 61 10.52 22.53 -10.77
C GLN A 61 9.22 21.93 -10.22
N PHE A 62 9.20 21.54 -8.93
CA PHE A 62 7.97 21.12 -8.27
C PHE A 62 6.90 22.21 -8.27
N ASP A 63 7.27 23.43 -7.90
CA ASP A 63 6.33 24.56 -7.86
C ASP A 63 5.74 24.85 -9.25
N GLN A 64 6.53 24.71 -10.31
CA GLN A 64 6.06 24.87 -11.69
C GLN A 64 5.01 23.80 -12.05
N LEU A 65 5.28 22.52 -11.78
CA LEU A 65 4.34 21.43 -12.05
C LEU A 65 3.02 21.63 -11.29
N ARG A 66 3.10 21.99 -10.01
CA ARG A 66 1.92 22.27 -9.19
C ARG A 66 1.12 23.45 -9.72
N GLN A 67 1.79 24.53 -10.16
CA GLN A 67 1.10 25.68 -10.76
C GLN A 67 0.42 25.32 -12.08
N GLN A 68 1.07 24.51 -12.93
CA GLN A 68 0.48 24.03 -14.18
C GLN A 68 -0.78 23.20 -13.92
N LEU A 69 -0.74 22.28 -12.94
CA LEU A 69 -1.91 21.47 -12.57
C LEU A 69 -3.08 22.35 -12.10
N LEU A 70 -2.80 23.32 -11.22
CA LEU A 70 -3.81 24.22 -10.65
C LEU A 70 -4.37 25.21 -11.69
N ALA A 71 -3.67 25.44 -12.79
CA ALA A 71 -4.13 26.32 -13.88
C ALA A 71 -5.12 25.65 -14.83
N ILE A 72 -5.30 24.31 -14.74
CA ILE A 72 -6.26 23.59 -15.56
C ILE A 72 -7.69 24.01 -15.18
N ASP A 73 -8.46 24.51 -16.16
CA ASP A 73 -9.90 24.70 -15.98
C ASP A 73 -10.64 23.35 -16.05
N THR A 74 -11.18 22.94 -14.91
CA THR A 74 -11.95 21.70 -14.72
C THR A 74 -13.47 21.93 -14.85
N THR A 75 -13.90 23.15 -15.20
CA THR A 75 -15.31 23.48 -15.40
C THR A 75 -15.91 22.62 -16.50
N GLY A 76 -17.05 21.99 -16.20
CA GLY A 76 -17.76 21.15 -17.16
C GLY A 76 -17.13 19.77 -17.42
N TRP A 77 -16.03 19.41 -16.75
CA TRP A 77 -15.45 18.07 -16.87
C TRP A 77 -16.43 16.98 -16.42
N LYS A 78 -16.32 15.82 -17.07
CA LYS A 78 -16.93 14.57 -16.61
C LYS A 78 -16.30 14.14 -15.28
N ILE A 79 -17.03 13.31 -14.53
CA ILE A 79 -16.63 12.89 -13.17
C ILE A 79 -15.32 12.12 -13.19
N ASP A 80 -15.15 11.19 -14.14
CA ASP A 80 -13.91 10.47 -14.34
C ASP A 80 -12.73 11.42 -14.56
N HIS A 81 -12.83 12.42 -15.42
CA HIS A 81 -11.71 13.36 -15.61
C HIS A 81 -11.43 14.16 -14.32
N LYS A 82 -12.46 14.53 -13.56
CA LYS A 82 -12.26 15.20 -12.25
C LYS A 82 -11.55 14.32 -11.25
N VAL A 83 -11.86 13.02 -11.23
CA VAL A 83 -11.16 12.04 -10.39
C VAL A 83 -9.68 11.98 -10.76
N ASP A 84 -9.35 11.97 -12.06
CA ASP A 84 -7.95 11.98 -12.51
C ASP A 84 -7.21 13.21 -12.02
N TRP A 85 -7.81 14.39 -12.16
CA TRP A 85 -7.19 15.63 -11.68
C TRP A 85 -7.00 15.61 -10.16
N MET A 86 -7.99 15.12 -9.41
CA MET A 86 -7.89 15.00 -7.94
C MET A 86 -6.79 14.03 -7.51
N ILE A 87 -6.57 12.94 -8.24
CA ILE A 87 -5.48 12.00 -7.96
C ILE A 87 -4.11 12.69 -8.13
N VAL A 88 -3.88 13.36 -9.26
CA VAL A 88 -2.59 14.06 -9.47
C VAL A 88 -2.40 15.18 -8.44
N TRP A 89 -3.47 15.88 -8.09
CA TRP A 89 -3.45 16.89 -7.04
C TRP A 89 -3.09 16.31 -5.66
N ALA A 90 -3.68 15.18 -5.29
CA ALA A 90 -3.40 14.47 -4.05
C ALA A 90 -1.96 13.94 -4.01
N GLU A 91 -1.42 13.40 -5.11
CA GLU A 91 -0.02 12.97 -5.18
C GLU A 91 0.93 14.16 -4.94
N MET A 92 0.72 15.28 -5.62
CA MET A 92 1.56 16.47 -5.42
C MET A 92 1.47 17.03 -4.00
N ASN A 93 0.29 16.96 -3.36
CA ASN A 93 0.12 17.31 -1.95
C ASN A 93 0.87 16.35 -1.02
N GLY A 94 0.86 15.03 -1.31
CA GLY A 94 1.60 14.03 -0.56
C GLY A 94 3.11 14.28 -0.60
N TYR A 95 3.65 14.63 -1.77
CA TYR A 95 5.05 15.03 -1.90
C TYR A 95 5.40 16.26 -1.07
N ASP A 96 4.61 17.33 -1.19
CA ASP A 96 4.81 18.57 -0.43
C ASP A 96 4.70 18.32 1.08
N PHE A 97 3.74 17.49 1.49
CA PHE A 97 3.60 17.10 2.89
C PHE A 97 4.79 16.32 3.40
N ASN A 98 5.34 15.40 2.60
CA ASN A 98 6.56 14.68 2.93
C ASN A 98 7.76 15.63 3.07
N GLN A 99 7.88 16.65 2.21
CA GLN A 99 8.96 17.64 2.33
C GLN A 99 8.87 18.47 3.62
N ARG A 100 7.67 18.96 3.94
CA ARG A 100 7.48 19.97 4.99
C ARG A 100 7.19 19.38 6.37
N ILE A 101 6.44 18.29 6.44
CA ILE A 101 5.80 17.81 7.67
C ILE A 101 6.25 16.38 8.02
N LEU A 102 5.98 15.40 7.14
CA LEU A 102 6.26 14.00 7.48
C LEU A 102 7.77 13.72 7.53
N GLN A 103 8.50 14.19 6.51
CA GLN A 103 9.96 14.12 6.40
C GLN A 103 10.54 12.72 6.65
N PRO A 104 10.08 11.67 5.93
CA PRO A 104 10.45 10.29 6.23
C PRO A 104 11.97 10.08 6.19
N TRP A 105 12.65 10.59 5.17
CA TRP A 105 14.12 10.52 5.07
C TRP A 105 14.88 11.26 6.18
N LYS A 106 14.26 12.20 6.90
CA LYS A 106 14.91 12.89 8.04
C LYS A 106 14.55 12.28 9.39
N ARG A 107 13.36 11.69 9.54
CA ARG A 107 12.77 11.35 10.85
C ARG A 107 12.59 9.86 11.09
N ASP A 108 12.55 9.04 10.05
CA ASP A 108 12.17 7.64 10.12
C ASP A 108 13.26 6.73 9.53
N PRO A 109 14.02 6.01 10.36
CA PRO A 109 14.99 5.04 9.86
C PRO A 109 14.38 3.88 9.05
N ALA A 110 13.11 3.53 9.25
CA ALA A 110 12.47 2.47 8.48
C ALA A 110 12.36 2.81 6.99
N PHE A 111 12.33 4.09 6.63
CA PHE A 111 12.38 4.57 5.24
C PHE A 111 13.60 4.06 4.46
N TYR A 112 14.67 3.66 5.14
CA TYR A 112 15.92 3.17 4.56
C TYR A 112 15.96 1.64 4.38
N LYS A 113 14.88 0.93 4.71
CA LYS A 113 14.70 -0.48 4.38
C LYS A 113 14.44 -0.63 2.87
N SER A 114 15.29 -1.42 2.22
CA SER A 114 15.21 -1.72 0.79
C SER A 114 14.70 -3.13 0.47
N LEU A 115 14.90 -4.11 1.36
CA LEU A 115 14.63 -5.52 1.02
C LEU A 115 13.20 -5.95 1.40
N TRP A 116 12.47 -6.52 0.45
CA TRP A 116 11.13 -7.08 0.65
C TRP A 116 11.08 -8.54 0.20
N THR A 117 10.69 -9.42 1.11
CA THR A 117 10.65 -10.88 0.88
C THR A 117 9.24 -11.40 0.60
N TYR A 118 8.27 -10.50 0.47
CA TYR A 118 6.87 -10.81 0.22
C TYR A 118 6.23 -9.73 -0.65
N LYS A 119 5.22 -10.12 -1.43
CA LYS A 119 4.36 -9.21 -2.19
C LYS A 119 3.40 -8.50 -1.23
N SER A 120 3.22 -7.20 -1.39
CA SER A 120 2.17 -6.47 -0.67
C SER A 120 0.79 -6.97 -1.09
N ASP A 121 -0.10 -7.11 -0.12
CA ASP A 121 -1.53 -7.40 -0.29
C ASP A 121 -2.33 -6.20 -0.82
N VAL A 122 -1.73 -5.01 -0.85
CA VAL A 122 -2.25 -3.82 -1.50
C VAL A 122 -1.36 -3.40 -2.69
N PRO A 123 -1.80 -2.46 -3.54
CA PRO A 123 -1.07 -2.12 -4.77
C PRO A 123 0.40 -1.74 -4.59
N GLY A 124 0.81 -1.23 -3.42
CA GLY A 124 2.21 -1.03 -3.09
C GLY A 124 2.46 -1.05 -1.58
N HIS A 125 3.73 -1.12 -1.17
CA HIS A 125 4.08 -1.20 0.25
C HIS A 125 3.50 -0.03 1.06
N GLU A 126 2.91 -0.36 2.20
CA GLU A 126 2.32 0.62 3.11
C GLU A 126 3.39 1.46 3.81
N GLY A 127 3.12 2.76 3.91
CA GLY A 127 4.02 3.72 4.50
C GLY A 127 5.11 4.22 3.54
N PRO A 128 5.91 5.21 3.99
CA PRO A 128 6.95 5.80 3.15
C PRO A 128 7.98 4.78 2.68
N THR A 129 8.00 4.52 1.38
CA THR A 129 8.93 3.58 0.73
C THR A 129 9.80 4.32 -0.27
N HIS A 130 11.09 4.01 -0.29
CA HIS A 130 12.04 4.67 -1.19
C HIS A 130 12.09 4.00 -2.58
N HIS A 131 12.51 4.75 -3.58
CA HIS A 131 12.62 4.34 -5.00
C HIS A 131 13.71 3.30 -5.36
N GLY A 132 14.22 2.55 -4.40
CA GLY A 132 15.37 1.65 -4.60
C GLY A 132 15.22 0.31 -3.91
N THR A 133 13.98 -0.19 -3.82
CA THR A 133 13.68 -1.46 -3.17
C THR A 133 14.17 -2.65 -3.98
N THR A 134 14.31 -3.78 -3.30
CA THR A 134 14.63 -5.09 -3.87
C THR A 134 13.53 -6.06 -3.48
N GLU A 135 12.70 -6.44 -4.45
CA GLU A 135 11.55 -7.34 -4.29
C GLU A 135 11.99 -8.80 -4.46
N ILE A 136 12.59 -9.40 -3.42
CA ILE A 136 13.15 -10.77 -3.47
C ILE A 136 12.10 -11.82 -3.87
N TRP A 137 10.84 -11.62 -3.51
CA TRP A 137 9.75 -12.52 -3.90
C TRP A 137 9.51 -12.59 -5.42
N GLN A 138 10.06 -11.67 -6.21
CA GLN A 138 10.00 -11.68 -7.68
C GLN A 138 11.14 -12.44 -8.35
N TYR A 139 11.95 -13.17 -7.58
CA TYR A 139 13.08 -13.94 -8.09
C TYR A 139 12.82 -15.43 -7.93
N GLU A 140 13.10 -16.20 -8.98
CA GLU A 140 13.12 -17.65 -8.94
C GLU A 140 14.57 -18.14 -8.90
N PHE A 141 14.92 -18.93 -7.88
CA PHE A 141 16.26 -19.50 -7.75
C PHE A 141 16.30 -20.94 -8.29
N PRO A 142 17.36 -21.36 -9.01
CA PRO A 142 18.55 -20.59 -9.35
C PRO A 142 18.30 -19.50 -10.40
N LEU A 143 18.97 -18.35 -10.22
CA LEU A 143 18.77 -17.16 -11.03
C LEU A 143 19.18 -17.34 -12.49
N SER A 144 18.41 -16.74 -13.42
CA SER A 144 18.90 -16.46 -14.77
C SER A 144 19.98 -15.38 -14.78
N ASP A 145 20.78 -15.28 -15.85
CA ASP A 145 21.81 -14.23 -15.99
C ASP A 145 21.23 -12.82 -15.87
N SER A 146 20.03 -12.59 -16.41
CA SER A 146 19.33 -11.30 -16.31
C SER A 146 18.90 -10.98 -14.88
N GLU A 147 18.34 -11.96 -14.16
CA GLU A 147 17.88 -11.77 -12.79
C GLU A 147 19.06 -11.62 -11.83
N ARG A 148 20.13 -12.39 -12.05
CA ARG A 148 21.42 -12.22 -11.37
C ARG A 148 21.93 -10.78 -11.51
N ALA A 149 22.00 -10.27 -12.74
CA ALA A 149 22.45 -8.89 -12.99
C ALA A 149 21.54 -7.85 -12.31
N ARG A 150 20.21 -8.06 -12.35
CA ARG A 150 19.22 -7.21 -11.67
C ARG A 150 19.43 -7.21 -10.16
N LEU A 151 19.47 -8.39 -9.53
CA LEU A 151 19.67 -8.53 -8.08
C LEU A 151 20.97 -7.89 -7.61
N ILE A 152 22.08 -8.11 -8.31
CA ILE A 152 23.36 -7.47 -7.98
C ILE A 152 23.25 -5.94 -8.06
N SER A 153 22.53 -5.41 -9.06
CA SER A 153 22.30 -3.97 -9.20
C SER A 153 21.48 -3.41 -8.03
N ASP A 154 20.38 -4.08 -7.68
CA ASP A 154 19.48 -3.62 -6.62
C ASP A 154 20.16 -3.67 -5.25
N LEU A 155 20.90 -4.74 -4.95
CA LEU A 155 21.64 -4.87 -3.68
C LEU A 155 22.75 -3.82 -3.52
N LYS A 156 23.32 -3.31 -4.63
CA LYS A 156 24.33 -2.23 -4.59
C LYS A 156 23.75 -0.89 -4.13
N VAL A 157 22.41 -0.72 -4.14
CA VAL A 157 21.74 0.48 -3.62
C VAL A 157 21.92 0.58 -2.10
N ILE A 158 21.82 -0.56 -1.38
CA ILE A 158 21.75 -0.59 0.09
C ILE A 158 22.95 0.11 0.75
N PRO A 159 24.22 -0.19 0.41
CA PRO A 159 25.35 0.49 1.04
C PRO A 159 25.36 2.01 0.82
N SER A 160 25.06 2.45 -0.41
CA SER A 160 25.05 3.88 -0.72
C SER A 160 23.87 4.60 -0.05
N LEU A 161 22.73 3.94 0.09
CA LEU A 161 21.54 4.53 0.69
C LEU A 161 21.69 4.62 2.22
N ASN A 162 22.25 3.60 2.87
CA ASN A 162 22.58 3.63 4.30
C ASN A 162 23.60 4.73 4.65
N ALA A 163 24.60 4.97 3.77
CA ALA A 163 25.52 6.08 3.95
C ALA A 163 24.80 7.44 3.88
N GLN A 164 23.88 7.63 2.91
CA GLN A 164 23.03 8.82 2.88
C GLN A 164 22.14 8.93 4.11
N ALA A 165 21.65 7.81 4.67
CA ALA A 165 20.79 7.80 5.84
C ALA A 165 21.46 8.46 7.05
N GLN A 166 22.75 8.20 7.28
CA GLN A 166 23.51 8.80 8.38
C GLN A 166 23.65 10.33 8.24
N GLU A 167 23.62 10.85 7.01
CA GLU A 167 23.61 12.30 6.75
C GLU A 167 22.21 12.91 6.90
N ASN A 168 21.18 12.18 6.46
CA ASN A 168 19.82 12.67 6.35
C ASN A 168 19.03 12.59 7.68
N LEU A 169 19.24 11.53 8.46
CA LEU A 169 18.52 11.23 9.70
C LEU A 169 18.91 12.17 10.85
N THR A 170 18.36 13.37 10.78
CA THR A 170 18.58 14.47 11.73
C THR A 170 17.39 14.68 12.67
N GLY A 171 16.28 13.99 12.43
CA GLY A 171 15.05 14.10 13.21
C GLY A 171 15.15 13.45 14.59
N ASN A 172 14.27 13.89 15.50
CA ASN A 172 14.29 13.50 16.92
C ASN A 172 13.12 12.55 17.31
N ALA A 173 12.43 11.91 16.36
CA ALA A 173 11.24 11.10 16.62
C ALA A 173 11.60 9.75 17.27
N ARG A 174 11.68 9.70 18.61
CA ARG A 174 12.25 8.56 19.35
C ARG A 174 11.64 7.21 18.98
N GLU A 175 10.32 7.13 18.90
CA GLU A 175 9.62 5.87 18.61
C GLU A 175 9.89 5.37 17.20
N LEU A 176 9.93 6.27 16.20
CA LEU A 176 10.28 5.91 14.82
C LEU A 176 11.71 5.38 14.74
N TRP A 177 12.64 5.99 15.48
CA TRP A 177 14.01 5.50 15.55
C TRP A 177 14.10 4.08 16.13
N ILE A 178 13.44 3.86 17.27
CA ILE A 178 13.45 2.55 17.93
C ILE A 178 12.78 1.48 17.06
N ALA A 179 11.63 1.78 16.47
CA ALA A 179 10.91 0.85 15.59
C ALA A 179 11.72 0.56 14.31
N GLY A 180 12.34 1.58 13.71
CA GLY A 180 13.14 1.47 12.50
C GLY A 180 14.34 0.55 12.62
N ILE A 181 14.99 0.49 13.80
CA ILE A 181 16.12 -0.43 14.04
C ILE A 181 15.74 -1.88 13.71
N ARG A 182 14.57 -2.33 14.19
CA ARG A 182 14.10 -3.70 13.96
C ARG A 182 13.96 -4.01 12.46
N HIS A 183 13.50 -3.05 11.66
CA HIS A 183 13.36 -3.23 10.22
C HIS A 183 14.71 -3.40 9.50
N ILE A 184 15.73 -2.66 9.93
CA ILE A 184 17.09 -2.76 9.36
C ILE A 184 17.78 -4.05 9.83
N GLU A 185 17.57 -4.48 11.08
CA GLU A 185 18.06 -5.78 11.57
C GLU A 185 17.42 -6.95 10.82
N LEU A 186 16.10 -6.92 10.63
CA LEU A 186 15.41 -7.95 9.85
C LEU A 186 15.86 -7.95 8.39
N GLN A 187 16.10 -6.78 7.79
CA GLN A 187 16.69 -6.70 6.46
C GLN A 187 18.06 -7.40 6.43
N LYS A 188 18.92 -7.17 7.41
CA LYS A 188 20.22 -7.85 7.51
C LYS A 188 20.05 -9.37 7.55
N GLU A 189 19.16 -9.88 8.41
CA GLU A 189 18.88 -11.33 8.52
C GLU A 189 18.35 -11.90 7.20
N ASN A 190 17.42 -11.19 6.55
CA ASN A 190 16.88 -11.61 5.26
C ASN A 190 17.92 -11.60 4.14
N LEU A 191 18.84 -10.62 4.13
CA LEU A 191 19.98 -10.61 3.21
C LEU A 191 20.90 -11.81 3.44
N GLU A 192 21.18 -12.17 4.70
CA GLU A 192 21.95 -13.36 5.05
C GLU A 192 21.24 -14.64 4.56
N ASN A 193 19.91 -14.69 4.64
CA ASN A 193 19.13 -15.84 4.18
C ASN A 193 19.19 -16.06 2.67
N ILE A 194 19.36 -15.01 1.85
CA ILE A 194 19.53 -15.13 0.39
C ILE A 194 20.75 -16.00 0.04
N LEU A 195 21.78 -16.05 0.89
CA LEU A 195 22.94 -16.91 0.67
C LEU A 195 22.60 -18.41 0.65
N ASN A 196 21.46 -18.80 1.21
CA ASN A 196 21.02 -20.20 1.23
C ASN A 196 20.17 -20.58 0.01
N GLU A 197 19.85 -19.62 -0.86
CA GLU A 197 19.09 -19.87 -2.07
C GLU A 197 19.92 -20.63 -3.12
N ALA A 198 19.24 -21.44 -3.94
CA ALA A 198 19.89 -22.30 -4.91
C ALA A 198 20.78 -21.50 -5.89
N GLY A 199 22.04 -21.92 -6.05
CA GLY A 199 22.98 -21.31 -7.00
C GLY A 199 23.68 -20.03 -6.50
N VAL A 200 23.32 -19.49 -5.33
CA VAL A 200 23.88 -18.22 -4.84
C VAL A 200 25.32 -18.38 -4.36
N LEU A 201 25.64 -19.46 -3.61
CA LEU A 201 26.98 -19.66 -3.05
C LEU A 201 28.06 -19.91 -4.11
N GLU A 202 27.67 -20.40 -5.28
CA GLU A 202 28.55 -20.64 -6.43
C GLU A 202 28.92 -19.35 -7.17
N ASP A 203 28.15 -18.28 -6.98
CA ASP A 203 28.34 -16.99 -7.62
C ASP A 203 29.06 -15.99 -6.72
N GLN A 204 30.39 -15.93 -6.87
CA GLN A 204 31.22 -15.06 -6.04
C GLN A 204 30.88 -13.56 -6.16
N GLU A 205 30.39 -13.09 -7.30
CA GLU A 205 30.02 -11.68 -7.45
C GLU A 205 28.74 -11.36 -6.67
N LEU A 206 27.74 -12.25 -6.77
CA LEU A 206 26.49 -12.11 -6.03
C LEU A 206 26.72 -12.24 -4.53
N VAL A 207 27.50 -13.23 -4.09
CA VAL A 207 27.91 -13.39 -2.68
C VAL A 207 28.56 -12.11 -2.16
N ASN A 208 29.48 -11.52 -2.93
CA ASN A 208 30.13 -10.27 -2.55
C ASN A 208 29.14 -9.09 -2.46
N ALA A 209 28.14 -9.02 -3.34
CA ALA A 209 27.11 -7.98 -3.29
C ALA A 209 26.22 -8.13 -2.05
N ILE A 210 25.78 -9.36 -1.75
CA ILE A 210 24.99 -9.69 -0.56
C ILE A 210 25.77 -9.35 0.71
N GLN A 211 27.01 -9.81 0.83
CA GLN A 211 27.85 -9.56 2.01
C GLN A 211 28.07 -8.07 2.28
N LYS A 212 28.25 -7.24 1.24
CA LYS A 212 28.35 -5.78 1.38
C LYS A 212 27.04 -5.17 1.88
N ALA A 213 25.90 -5.64 1.40
CA ALA A 213 24.59 -5.18 1.86
C ALA A 213 24.32 -5.60 3.32
N VAL A 214 24.71 -6.83 3.71
CA VAL A 214 24.65 -7.34 5.09
C VAL A 214 25.51 -6.50 6.01
N GLU A 215 26.78 -6.28 5.65
CA GLU A 215 27.72 -5.48 6.45
C GLU A 215 27.19 -4.05 6.63
N SER A 216 26.76 -3.40 5.55
CA SER A 216 26.22 -2.05 5.62
C SER A 216 24.94 -1.96 6.47
N SER A 217 24.01 -2.91 6.32
CA SER A 217 22.77 -2.94 7.12
C SER A 217 23.07 -3.16 8.60
N GLY A 218 24.02 -4.05 8.92
CA GLY A 218 24.47 -4.28 10.29
C GLY A 218 25.16 -3.07 10.92
N GLN A 219 26.06 -2.40 10.18
CA GLN A 219 26.70 -1.17 10.63
C GLN A 219 25.67 -0.05 10.85
N PHE A 220 24.71 0.08 9.93
CA PHE A 220 23.64 1.08 10.04
C PHE A 220 22.74 0.81 11.24
N ALA A 221 22.32 -0.44 11.48
CA ALA A 221 21.54 -0.80 12.65
C ALA A 221 22.29 -0.49 13.97
N SER A 222 23.59 -0.77 14.04
CA SER A 222 24.42 -0.42 15.20
C SER A 222 24.48 1.09 15.43
N TRP A 223 24.72 1.86 14.36
CA TRP A 223 24.70 3.32 14.43
C TRP A 223 23.34 3.87 14.88
N LEU A 224 22.23 3.32 14.37
CA LEU A 224 20.89 3.70 14.79
C LEU A 224 20.65 3.43 16.28
N LYS A 225 21.15 2.32 16.82
CA LYS A 225 21.05 2.01 18.26
C LYS A 225 21.76 3.07 19.09
N GLU A 226 23.00 3.40 18.75
CA GLU A 226 23.79 4.44 19.44
C GLU A 226 23.09 5.81 19.39
N GLU A 227 22.64 6.22 18.21
CA GLU A 227 21.94 7.48 18.03
C GLU A 227 20.58 7.53 18.73
N SER A 228 19.85 6.40 18.77
CA SER A 228 18.51 6.31 19.35
C SER A 228 18.47 6.64 20.85
N GLU A 229 19.59 6.43 21.57
CA GLU A 229 19.71 6.75 23.00
C GLU A 229 19.49 8.25 23.28
N ASN A 230 19.84 9.09 22.31
CA ASN A 230 19.72 10.54 22.42
C ASN A 230 18.38 11.09 21.91
N LYS A 231 17.51 10.25 21.33
CA LYS A 231 16.25 10.71 20.75
C LYS A 231 15.17 10.83 21.81
N THR A 232 14.43 11.94 21.80
CA THR A 232 13.47 12.30 22.86
C THR A 232 12.17 12.94 22.34
N GLY A 233 12.09 13.25 21.06
CA GLY A 233 10.97 13.95 20.45
C GLY A 233 9.81 13.03 20.06
N PRO A 234 8.62 13.61 19.82
CA PRO A 234 7.43 12.87 19.43
C PRO A 234 7.51 12.34 17.99
N SER A 235 6.84 11.21 17.76
CA SER A 235 6.60 10.61 16.45
C SER A 235 5.47 11.33 15.69
N GLY A 236 4.37 11.64 16.41
CA GLY A 236 3.18 12.25 15.85
C GLY A 236 3.41 13.60 15.16
N ILE A 237 2.64 13.86 14.10
CA ILE A 237 2.66 15.09 13.29
C ILE A 237 1.69 16.17 13.80
N GLY A 238 0.91 15.87 14.83
CA GLY A 238 -0.13 16.77 15.35
C GLY A 238 -1.44 16.66 14.58
N LYS A 239 -2.55 17.01 15.24
CA LYS A 239 -3.91 16.80 14.72
C LYS A 239 -4.21 17.61 13.46
N ASP A 240 -3.80 18.88 13.44
CA ASP A 240 -4.06 19.76 12.29
C ASP A 240 -3.40 19.22 11.03
N ASN A 241 -2.15 18.75 11.16
CA ASN A 241 -1.43 18.11 10.05
C ASN A 241 -2.06 16.77 9.66
N TYR A 242 -2.53 15.98 10.64
CA TYR A 242 -3.21 14.72 10.37
C TYR A 242 -4.54 14.95 9.60
N THR A 243 -5.38 15.88 10.08
CA THR A 243 -6.60 16.32 9.40
C THR A 243 -6.30 16.81 7.99
N TRP A 244 -5.27 17.64 7.82
CA TRP A 244 -4.89 18.12 6.50
C TRP A 244 -4.47 16.96 5.58
N TYR A 245 -3.68 16.01 6.08
CA TYR A 245 -3.19 14.88 5.31
C TYR A 245 -4.34 13.95 4.88
N LEU A 246 -5.28 13.64 5.78
CA LEU A 246 -6.49 12.89 5.45
C LEU A 246 -7.26 13.56 4.30
N GLN A 247 -7.52 14.86 4.40
CA GLN A 247 -8.39 15.57 3.47
C GLN A 247 -7.74 15.87 2.12
N ASN A 248 -6.43 16.11 2.10
CA ASN A 248 -5.73 16.65 0.93
C ASN A 248 -4.80 15.63 0.26
N VAL A 249 -4.54 14.49 0.90
CA VAL A 249 -3.75 13.37 0.34
C VAL A 249 -4.64 12.13 0.24
N HIS A 250 -5.15 11.60 1.34
CA HIS A 250 -6.00 10.40 1.31
C HIS A 250 -7.44 10.65 0.83
N LEU A 251 -7.79 11.91 0.55
CA LEU A 251 -9.11 12.34 0.09
C LEU A 251 -10.27 11.91 1.02
N VAL A 252 -9.97 11.73 2.30
CA VAL A 252 -10.96 11.43 3.35
C VAL A 252 -11.52 12.75 3.89
N PRO A 253 -12.84 13.01 3.78
CA PRO A 253 -13.42 14.32 4.11
C PRO A 253 -13.57 14.56 5.62
N LEU A 254 -12.96 13.71 6.46
CA LEU A 254 -13.08 13.72 7.91
C LEU A 254 -11.86 14.39 8.54
N SER A 255 -12.05 15.00 9.70
CA SER A 255 -10.95 15.45 10.55
C SER A 255 -10.47 14.33 11.47
N TRP A 256 -9.30 14.53 12.09
CA TRP A 256 -8.81 13.64 13.15
C TRP A 256 -9.84 13.46 14.27
N GLU A 257 -10.55 14.53 14.66
CA GLU A 257 -11.61 14.49 15.66
C GLU A 257 -12.80 13.63 15.22
N ASP A 258 -13.20 13.72 13.94
CA ASP A 258 -14.28 12.92 13.39
C ASP A 258 -13.92 11.43 13.37
N GLU A 259 -12.69 11.10 12.93
CA GLU A 259 -12.17 9.72 12.94
C GLU A 259 -12.18 9.14 14.36
N VAL A 260 -11.67 9.89 15.34
CA VAL A 260 -11.66 9.44 16.75
C VAL A 260 -13.07 9.26 17.29
N MET A 261 -14.01 10.12 16.90
CA MET A 261 -15.42 9.98 17.29
C MET A 261 -16.02 8.70 16.70
N ILE A 262 -15.85 8.48 15.39
CA ILE A 262 -16.38 7.29 14.70
C ILE A 262 -15.75 6.03 15.28
N LEU A 263 -14.43 5.98 15.45
CA LEU A 263 -13.72 4.83 16.01
C LEU A 263 -14.24 4.46 17.41
N LYS A 264 -14.47 5.45 18.28
CA LYS A 264 -15.05 5.19 19.61
C LYS A 264 -16.46 4.62 19.53
N ARG A 265 -17.28 5.12 18.60
CA ARG A 265 -18.64 4.62 18.37
C ARG A 265 -18.59 3.18 17.86
N GLU A 266 -17.75 2.91 16.88
CA GLU A 266 -17.62 1.58 16.27
C GLU A 266 -17.03 0.56 17.24
N LEU A 267 -16.08 0.95 18.09
CA LEU A 267 -15.61 0.10 19.18
C LEU A 267 -16.75 -0.29 20.13
N ALA A 268 -17.54 0.68 20.59
CA ALA A 268 -18.68 0.40 21.47
C ALA A 268 -19.74 -0.49 20.78
N ARG A 269 -19.98 -0.28 19.48
CA ARG A 269 -20.88 -1.10 18.67
C ARG A 269 -20.36 -2.53 18.54
N ALA A 270 -19.09 -2.72 18.16
CA ALA A 270 -18.47 -4.03 17.97
C ALA A 270 -18.52 -4.87 19.26
N TRP A 271 -18.21 -4.28 20.42
CA TRP A 271 -18.35 -4.95 21.72
C TRP A 271 -19.80 -5.36 22.02
N SER A 272 -20.75 -4.50 21.69
CA SER A 272 -22.18 -4.78 21.91
C SER A 272 -22.65 -5.91 20.99
N SER A 273 -22.30 -5.87 19.70
CA SER A 273 -22.60 -6.91 18.72
C SER A 273 -22.01 -8.26 19.14
N LEU A 274 -20.74 -8.29 19.55
CA LEU A 274 -20.09 -9.52 20.05
C LEU A 274 -20.87 -10.14 21.22
N LYS A 275 -21.26 -9.32 22.21
CA LYS A 275 -22.02 -9.83 23.37
C LYS A 275 -23.41 -10.33 22.99
N LEU A 276 -24.05 -9.71 22.01
CA LEU A 276 -25.35 -10.15 21.49
C LEU A 276 -25.23 -11.47 20.72
N GLU A 277 -24.20 -11.63 19.89
CA GLU A 277 -23.94 -12.88 19.17
C GLU A 277 -23.54 -14.02 20.11
N GLU A 278 -22.67 -13.75 21.10
CA GLU A 278 -22.37 -14.71 22.17
C GLU A 278 -23.65 -15.16 22.90
N HIS A 279 -24.56 -14.23 23.19
CA HIS A 279 -25.84 -14.55 23.81
C HIS A 279 -26.72 -15.37 22.87
N ARG A 280 -26.91 -14.93 21.62
CA ARG A 280 -27.72 -15.62 20.60
C ARG A 280 -27.27 -17.08 20.43
N ASN A 281 -25.97 -17.28 20.35
CA ASN A 281 -25.33 -18.56 20.03
C ASN A 281 -24.92 -19.36 21.29
N ARG A 282 -25.32 -18.93 22.50
CA ARG A 282 -24.90 -19.55 23.78
C ARG A 282 -25.19 -21.05 23.91
N SER A 283 -26.17 -21.56 23.16
CA SER A 283 -26.55 -22.98 23.17
C SER A 283 -25.84 -23.82 22.12
N LEU A 284 -25.07 -23.22 21.21
CA LEU A 284 -24.25 -23.93 20.22
C LEU A 284 -22.96 -24.48 20.86
N PRO A 285 -22.37 -25.57 20.32
CA PRO A 285 -21.04 -26.05 20.73
C PRO A 285 -19.95 -24.98 20.55
N GLN A 286 -18.90 -25.01 21.37
CA GLN A 286 -17.73 -24.11 21.17
C GLN A 286 -16.94 -24.53 19.93
N LEU A 287 -16.42 -23.55 19.18
CA LEU A 287 -15.50 -23.82 18.08
C LEU A 287 -14.25 -24.53 18.61
N LYS A 288 -13.69 -25.42 17.80
CA LYS A 288 -12.47 -26.15 18.13
C LYS A 288 -11.44 -25.84 17.08
N ALA A 289 -10.30 -25.35 17.51
CA ALA A 289 -9.21 -25.09 16.58
C ALA A 289 -8.69 -26.42 16.01
N VAL A 290 -8.43 -26.44 14.71
CA VAL A 290 -7.71 -27.55 14.08
C VAL A 290 -6.29 -27.64 14.64
N ASN A 291 -5.79 -28.88 14.70
CA ASN A 291 -4.54 -29.22 15.41
C ASN A 291 -3.57 -30.07 14.57
N SER A 292 -3.83 -30.20 13.27
CA SER A 292 -2.96 -30.93 12.32
C SER A 292 -2.95 -30.22 10.97
N VAL A 293 -1.93 -30.52 10.17
CA VAL A 293 -1.79 -30.01 8.80
C VAL A 293 -2.95 -30.47 7.94
N GLU A 294 -3.32 -31.74 8.04
CA GLU A 294 -4.42 -32.35 7.28
C GLU A 294 -5.75 -31.69 7.59
N ALA A 295 -6.06 -31.49 8.89
CA ALA A 295 -7.30 -30.85 9.31
C ALA A 295 -7.36 -29.37 8.90
N TYR A 296 -6.22 -28.66 8.92
CA TYR A 296 -6.17 -27.28 8.45
C TYR A 296 -6.40 -27.18 6.94
N ASN A 297 -5.74 -28.02 6.16
CA ASN A 297 -5.91 -28.03 4.70
C ASN A 297 -7.35 -28.35 4.30
N GLU A 298 -8.00 -29.27 5.01
CA GLU A 298 -9.42 -29.57 4.80
C GLU A 298 -10.31 -28.37 5.15
N LEU A 299 -10.09 -27.73 6.30
CA LEU A 299 -10.83 -26.53 6.72
C LEU A 299 -10.66 -25.38 5.72
N ALA A 300 -9.43 -25.12 5.27
CA ALA A 300 -9.09 -24.09 4.30
C ALA A 300 -9.78 -24.33 2.96
N GLU A 301 -9.74 -25.55 2.44
CA GLU A 301 -10.41 -25.92 1.18
C GLU A 301 -11.93 -25.75 1.28
N GLN A 302 -12.54 -26.21 2.38
CA GLN A 302 -13.98 -26.06 2.60
C GLN A 302 -14.38 -24.58 2.69
N SER A 303 -13.59 -23.79 3.40
CA SER A 303 -13.85 -22.35 3.60
C SER A 303 -13.67 -21.54 2.32
N ALA A 304 -12.68 -21.87 1.50
CA ALA A 304 -12.47 -21.24 0.20
C ALA A 304 -13.65 -21.54 -0.74
N ARG A 305 -14.12 -22.79 -0.79
CA ARG A 305 -15.31 -23.16 -1.56
C ARG A 305 -16.57 -22.45 -1.05
N SER A 306 -16.76 -22.41 0.27
CA SER A 306 -17.88 -21.72 0.91
C SER A 306 -17.91 -20.25 0.49
N LEU A 307 -16.79 -19.53 0.61
CA LEU A 307 -16.70 -18.13 0.19
C LEU A 307 -16.98 -17.96 -1.31
N MET A 308 -16.32 -18.73 -2.18
CA MET A 308 -16.51 -18.56 -3.63
C MET A 308 -17.94 -18.88 -4.08
N THR A 309 -18.55 -19.91 -3.48
CA THR A 309 -19.95 -20.28 -3.74
C THR A 309 -20.89 -19.16 -3.29
N PHE A 310 -20.70 -18.64 -2.07
CA PHE A 310 -21.48 -17.50 -1.57
C PHE A 310 -21.33 -16.27 -2.48
N LEU A 311 -20.11 -15.94 -2.92
CA LEU A 311 -19.90 -14.77 -3.77
C LEU A 311 -20.61 -14.88 -5.12
N GLU A 312 -20.69 -16.07 -5.70
CA GLU A 312 -21.27 -16.33 -7.02
C GLU A 312 -22.77 -16.66 -6.96
N GLU A 313 -23.19 -17.61 -6.13
CA GLU A 313 -24.57 -18.11 -6.08
C GLU A 313 -25.54 -17.15 -5.37
N ASP A 314 -25.06 -16.37 -4.39
CA ASP A 314 -25.87 -15.35 -3.70
C ASP A 314 -25.78 -13.96 -4.37
N ASP A 315 -25.24 -13.88 -5.59
CA ASP A 315 -25.13 -12.67 -6.41
C ASP A 315 -24.43 -11.49 -5.68
N ILE A 316 -23.48 -11.79 -4.79
CA ILE A 316 -22.76 -10.78 -3.98
C ILE A 316 -21.80 -9.98 -4.87
N LEU A 317 -21.06 -10.66 -5.75
CA LEU A 317 -20.13 -10.06 -6.70
C LEU A 317 -20.25 -10.70 -8.07
N THR A 318 -19.84 -9.96 -9.11
CA THR A 318 -19.53 -10.60 -10.40
C THR A 318 -18.19 -11.32 -10.27
N VAL A 319 -18.23 -12.59 -9.90
CA VAL A 319 -17.04 -13.43 -9.74
C VAL A 319 -16.33 -13.62 -11.08
N LYS A 320 -15.02 -13.40 -11.08
CA LYS A 320 -14.13 -13.59 -12.25
C LYS A 320 -13.37 -14.91 -12.11
N ASP A 321 -12.95 -15.48 -13.23
CA ASP A 321 -12.21 -16.75 -13.29
C ASP A 321 -10.88 -16.73 -12.54
N TYR A 322 -10.28 -15.55 -12.35
CA TYR A 322 -9.05 -15.36 -11.60
C TYR A 322 -9.25 -15.11 -10.09
N PHE A 323 -10.48 -14.99 -9.58
CA PHE A 323 -10.72 -14.79 -8.14
C PHE A 323 -10.35 -16.04 -7.34
N GLU A 324 -10.91 -17.21 -7.70
CA GLU A 324 -10.59 -18.45 -6.96
C GLU A 324 -9.07 -18.79 -7.00
N PRO A 325 -8.36 -18.71 -8.15
CA PRO A 325 -6.91 -18.84 -8.17
C PRO A 325 -6.19 -17.87 -7.22
N ALA A 326 -6.57 -16.59 -7.22
CA ALA A 326 -5.96 -15.59 -6.34
C ALA A 326 -6.19 -15.91 -4.86
N LEU A 327 -7.40 -16.34 -4.46
CA LEU A 327 -7.64 -16.78 -3.07
C LEU A 327 -6.78 -18.00 -2.71
N ARG A 328 -6.69 -18.97 -3.62
CA ARG A 328 -6.03 -20.25 -3.37
C ARG A 328 -4.53 -20.14 -3.10
N GLU A 329 -3.87 -19.12 -3.64
CA GLU A 329 -2.46 -18.82 -3.36
C GLU A 329 -2.24 -18.36 -1.90
N HIS A 330 -3.30 -17.91 -1.23
CA HIS A 330 -3.22 -17.26 0.08
C HIS A 330 -3.98 -17.99 1.19
N LEU A 331 -4.41 -19.23 0.98
CA LEU A 331 -5.19 -19.99 1.99
C LEU A 331 -4.49 -20.15 3.34
N GLY A 332 -3.17 -20.00 3.38
CA GLY A 332 -2.37 -20.17 4.58
C GLY A 332 -1.90 -21.61 4.77
N ALA A 333 -1.36 -21.87 5.96
CA ALA A 333 -0.90 -23.18 6.37
C ALA A 333 -1.13 -23.39 7.87
N PHE A 334 -1.08 -24.64 8.30
CA PHE A 334 -1.15 -24.96 9.73
C PHE A 334 0.00 -24.31 10.51
N VAL A 335 -0.35 -23.62 11.59
CA VAL A 335 0.56 -23.00 12.54
C VAL A 335 0.33 -23.62 13.93
N PRO A 336 1.37 -24.13 14.61
CA PRO A 336 1.27 -24.60 15.98
C PRO A 336 0.70 -23.55 16.93
N ALA A 337 -0.13 -23.98 17.88
CA ALA A 337 -0.92 -23.06 18.72
C ALA A 337 -0.07 -22.04 19.49
N GLU A 338 1.14 -22.44 19.90
CA GLU A 338 2.11 -21.64 20.65
C GLU A 338 2.80 -20.55 19.82
N THR A 339 2.73 -20.62 18.48
CA THR A 339 3.35 -19.65 17.58
C THR A 339 2.36 -18.86 16.72
N ARG A 340 1.04 -19.08 16.89
CA ARG A 340 -0.01 -18.34 16.18
C ARG A 340 0.01 -16.86 16.57
N ASN A 341 -0.02 -15.99 15.57
CA ASN A 341 -0.39 -14.59 15.76
C ASN A 341 -1.92 -14.45 15.84
N PHE A 342 -2.41 -13.22 16.05
CA PHE A 342 -3.84 -12.92 16.16
C PHE A 342 -4.68 -13.48 15.00
N PHE A 343 -4.25 -13.29 13.75
CA PHE A 343 -4.95 -13.78 12.56
C PHE A 343 -4.98 -15.30 12.49
N TRP A 344 -3.84 -15.95 12.74
CA TRP A 344 -3.76 -17.40 12.72
C TRP A 344 -4.51 -18.06 13.88
N ILE A 345 -4.77 -17.38 15.00
CA ILE A 345 -5.69 -17.90 16.02
C ILE A 345 -7.09 -18.08 15.41
N GLY A 346 -7.63 -17.04 14.76
CA GLY A 346 -8.94 -17.08 14.12
C GLY A 346 -9.01 -18.10 12.99
N ALA A 347 -8.04 -18.06 12.06
CA ALA A 347 -8.01 -18.93 10.89
C ALA A 347 -7.94 -20.44 11.19
N HIS A 348 -7.55 -20.83 12.41
CA HIS A 348 -7.59 -22.23 12.84
C HIS A 348 -8.94 -22.66 13.42
N TYR A 349 -9.82 -21.72 13.76
CA TYR A 349 -11.23 -22.00 14.06
C TYR A 349 -12.07 -21.94 12.80
N ASP A 350 -11.92 -20.87 12.02
CA ASP A 350 -12.54 -20.67 10.71
C ASP A 350 -11.76 -19.57 9.96
N PRO A 351 -11.28 -19.81 8.73
CA PRO A 351 -10.53 -18.83 7.96
C PRO A 351 -11.41 -17.89 7.11
N ARG A 352 -12.72 -18.12 6.97
CA ARG A 352 -13.63 -17.26 6.18
C ARG A 352 -13.62 -15.79 6.57
N PRO A 353 -13.50 -15.38 7.86
CA PRO A 353 -13.34 -13.97 8.19
C PRO A 353 -12.08 -13.36 7.53
N LEU A 354 -10.96 -14.07 7.56
CA LEU A 354 -9.72 -13.63 6.92
C LEU A 354 -9.82 -13.72 5.39
N TYR A 355 -10.48 -14.74 4.84
CA TYR A 355 -10.70 -14.86 3.40
C TYR A 355 -11.63 -13.78 2.85
N SER A 356 -12.55 -13.26 3.67
CA SER A 356 -13.36 -12.08 3.31
C SER A 356 -12.49 -10.83 3.20
N HIS A 357 -11.55 -10.66 4.13
CA HIS A 357 -10.55 -9.59 4.09
C HIS A 357 -9.59 -9.73 2.88
N PHE A 358 -9.29 -10.97 2.46
CA PHE A 358 -8.49 -11.27 1.27
C PHE A 358 -9.08 -10.81 -0.06
N TYR A 359 -10.20 -10.08 -0.04
CA TYR A 359 -10.69 -9.31 -1.18
C TYR A 359 -9.60 -8.47 -1.88
N HIS A 360 -8.64 -7.98 -1.11
CA HIS A 360 -7.38 -7.40 -1.59
C HIS A 360 -6.73 -8.17 -2.75
N TRP A 361 -6.62 -9.49 -2.62
CA TRP A 361 -6.02 -10.34 -3.65
C TRP A 361 -6.86 -10.41 -4.93
N PHE A 362 -8.18 -10.28 -4.83
CA PHE A 362 -9.06 -10.14 -6.01
C PHE A 362 -8.84 -8.81 -6.72
N GLU A 363 -8.61 -7.74 -5.97
CA GLU A 363 -8.31 -6.42 -6.56
C GLU A 363 -6.96 -6.40 -7.26
N LEU A 364 -5.92 -6.97 -6.64
CA LEU A 364 -4.61 -7.11 -7.25
C LEU A 364 -4.64 -8.00 -8.50
N ALA A 365 -5.37 -9.12 -8.45
CA ALA A 365 -5.54 -9.96 -9.62
C ALA A 365 -6.29 -9.23 -10.74
N ARG A 366 -7.29 -8.40 -10.42
CA ARG A 366 -7.98 -7.55 -11.40
C ARG A 366 -7.04 -6.52 -12.02
N GLU A 367 -6.19 -5.87 -11.22
CA GLU A 367 -5.19 -4.92 -11.75
C GLU A 367 -4.24 -5.58 -12.74
N GLU A 368 -3.84 -6.83 -12.48
CA GLU A 368 -2.95 -7.60 -13.35
C GLU A 368 -3.65 -8.08 -14.64
N LYS A 369 -4.88 -8.61 -14.53
CA LYS A 369 -5.59 -9.25 -15.65
C LYS A 369 -6.44 -8.28 -16.48
N GLU A 370 -6.92 -7.20 -15.87
CA GLU A 370 -7.79 -6.18 -16.49
C GLU A 370 -7.21 -4.77 -16.26
N PRO A 371 -5.96 -4.48 -16.70
CA PRO A 371 -5.32 -3.20 -16.42
C PRO A 371 -6.07 -2.06 -17.09
N LEU A 372 -6.27 -0.96 -16.35
CA LEU A 372 -6.88 0.24 -16.88
C LEU A 372 -5.98 0.88 -17.95
N GLU A 373 -6.59 1.38 -19.03
CA GLU A 373 -5.87 2.12 -20.09
C GLU A 373 -5.37 3.49 -19.60
N ASN A 374 -6.00 4.04 -18.56
CA ASN A 374 -5.64 5.33 -18.01
C ASN A 374 -4.43 5.21 -17.09
N ALA A 375 -3.27 5.66 -17.58
CA ALA A 375 -2.00 5.62 -16.84
C ALA A 375 -2.07 6.25 -15.44
N ILE A 376 -2.94 7.24 -15.19
CA ILE A 376 -3.12 7.87 -13.87
C ILE A 376 -3.63 6.88 -12.82
N ARG A 377 -4.40 5.86 -13.25
CA ARG A 377 -5.04 4.86 -12.38
C ARG A 377 -4.56 3.44 -12.63
N GLN A 378 -3.60 3.26 -13.55
CA GLN A 378 -3.15 1.94 -13.95
C GLN A 378 -2.27 1.27 -12.90
N GLY A 379 -1.45 2.07 -12.20
CA GLY A 379 -0.56 1.59 -11.16
C GLY A 379 -0.91 2.14 -9.78
N PRO A 380 -0.10 1.79 -8.77
CA PRO A 380 -0.31 2.24 -7.40
C PRO A 380 -0.26 3.76 -7.31
N LEU A 381 -1.31 4.33 -6.70
CA LEU A 381 -1.35 5.76 -6.39
C LEU A 381 -0.29 6.08 -5.34
N LEU A 382 0.50 7.14 -5.54
CA LEU A 382 1.59 7.47 -4.60
C LEU A 382 1.07 7.83 -3.22
N TYR A 383 1.97 7.82 -2.22
CA TYR A 383 1.69 8.24 -0.85
C TYR A 383 0.54 7.45 -0.19
N ASN A 384 0.37 6.20 -0.61
CA ASN A 384 -0.66 5.26 -0.14
C ASN A 384 -2.09 5.81 -0.28
N ILE A 385 -2.38 6.67 -1.25
CA ILE A 385 -3.75 7.21 -1.51
C ILE A 385 -4.78 6.08 -1.74
N PHE A 386 -4.31 4.90 -2.18
CA PHE A 386 -5.14 3.73 -2.41
C PHE A 386 -5.63 3.05 -1.12
N ASP A 387 -5.01 3.32 0.04
CA ASP A 387 -5.21 2.58 1.30
C ASP A 387 -6.68 2.50 1.71
N SER A 388 -7.36 3.64 1.74
CA SER A 388 -8.74 3.75 2.19
C SER A 388 -9.70 2.98 1.28
N ARG A 389 -9.37 2.89 -0.02
CA ARG A 389 -10.17 2.10 -0.96
C ARG A 389 -9.86 0.62 -0.83
N ASN A 390 -8.60 0.21 -0.71
CA ASN A 390 -8.28 -1.21 -0.59
C ASN A 390 -8.62 -1.74 0.80
N GLU A 391 -7.93 -1.26 1.85
CA GLU A 391 -8.06 -1.73 3.23
C GLU A 391 -9.44 -1.45 3.81
N GLY A 392 -9.97 -0.25 3.52
CA GLY A 392 -11.31 0.12 3.95
C GLY A 392 -12.39 -0.76 3.33
N THR A 393 -12.22 -1.21 2.08
CA THR A 393 -13.19 -2.12 1.45
C THR A 393 -13.04 -3.53 2.00
N ALA A 394 -11.83 -4.09 2.05
CA ALA A 394 -11.60 -5.42 2.59
C ALA A 394 -12.12 -5.57 4.03
N THR A 395 -11.79 -4.62 4.90
CA THR A 395 -12.27 -4.59 6.29
C THR A 395 -13.80 -4.49 6.35
N ALA A 396 -14.41 -3.68 5.48
CA ALA A 396 -15.88 -3.58 5.42
C ALA A 396 -16.54 -4.88 4.97
N LEU A 397 -15.92 -5.61 4.04
CA LEU A 397 -16.47 -6.86 3.51
C LEU A 397 -16.52 -7.98 4.54
N GLU A 398 -15.64 -7.99 5.55
CA GLU A 398 -15.73 -8.94 6.68
C GLU A 398 -17.11 -8.89 7.36
N GLU A 399 -17.57 -7.69 7.72
CA GLU A 399 -18.89 -7.52 8.35
C GLU A 399 -20.03 -7.55 7.33
N MET A 400 -19.85 -6.99 6.13
CA MET A 400 -20.90 -7.00 5.11
C MET A 400 -21.26 -8.42 4.68
N PHE A 401 -20.28 -9.29 4.46
CA PHE A 401 -20.54 -10.70 4.11
C PHE A 401 -21.15 -11.46 5.28
N MET A 402 -20.75 -11.14 6.52
CA MET A 402 -21.41 -11.68 7.71
C MET A 402 -22.90 -11.34 7.72
N GLN A 403 -23.26 -10.08 7.49
CA GLN A 403 -24.66 -9.62 7.47
C GLN A 403 -25.43 -10.11 6.25
N ALA A 404 -24.74 -10.43 5.16
CA ALA A 404 -25.33 -10.95 3.93
C ALA A 404 -25.54 -12.48 3.95
N GLY A 405 -25.09 -13.18 4.99
CA GLY A 405 -25.41 -14.59 5.22
C GLY A 405 -24.27 -15.59 5.00
N LEU A 406 -23.01 -15.14 4.85
CA LEU A 406 -21.86 -16.03 4.65
C LEU A 406 -21.71 -17.13 5.73
N TYR A 407 -22.23 -16.88 6.93
CA TYR A 407 -22.13 -17.78 8.09
C TYR A 407 -23.49 -18.40 8.48
N ASP A 408 -24.53 -18.30 7.65
CA ASP A 408 -25.85 -18.85 7.99
C ASP A 408 -25.83 -20.39 8.11
N ASP A 409 -24.87 -21.05 7.45
CA ASP A 409 -24.63 -22.49 7.51
C ASP A 409 -23.84 -22.92 8.77
N ASP A 410 -23.09 -22.00 9.38
CA ASP A 410 -22.35 -22.20 10.64
C ASP A 410 -22.41 -20.94 11.53
N PRO A 411 -23.56 -20.68 12.17
CA PRO A 411 -23.84 -19.42 12.86
C PRO A 411 -23.02 -19.19 14.14
N ARG A 412 -22.13 -20.13 14.49
CA ARG A 412 -21.22 -19.98 15.64
C ARG A 412 -19.93 -19.27 15.27
N VAL A 413 -19.49 -19.39 14.02
CA VAL A 413 -18.39 -18.62 13.43
C VAL A 413 -18.80 -17.16 13.37
#